data_AF-A0A531KF82-F1
#
_entry.id   AF-A0A531KF82-F1
#
_cell.length_a   1.000
_cell.length_b   1.000
_cell.length_c   1.000
_cell.angle_alpha   90.00
_cell.angle_beta   90.00
_cell.angle_gamma   90.00
#
_symmetry.space_group_name_H-M   'P 1'
#
loop_
_entity.id
_entity.type
_entity.pdbx_description
1 polymer ?
#
loop_
_entity_poly.entity_id
_entity_poly.type
_entity_poly.pdbx_seq_one_letter_code
_entity_poly.pdbx_strand_id
1 'polypeptide(L)' 'MFYGRTAAYDDALERTDHNALVAALARNVRPDAGTWPQATHLAGYVADVSRRLAEQPTESILSGTVAFHVAQTI' A
#
# COMPACT_ATOMS: atom_id res chain seq x y z
N MET A 1 -16.13 -3.70 7.64
CA MET A 1 -16.22 -2.23 7.57
C MET A 1 -15.03 -1.72 6.75
N PHE A 2 -15.26 -0.83 5.78
CA PHE A 2 -14.22 -0.34 4.85
C PHE A 2 -13.19 0.59 5.54
N TYR A 3 -13.66 1.63 6.22
CA TYR A 3 -12.81 2.67 6.81
C TYR A 3 -11.83 2.18 7.91
N GLY A 4 -12.26 1.25 8.77
CA GLY A 4 -11.37 0.72 9.82
C GLY A 4 -10.20 -0.11 9.28
N ARG A 5 -10.32 -0.63 8.05
CA ARG A 5 -9.27 -1.45 7.42
C ARG A 5 -8.24 -0.59 6.71
N THR A 6 -8.68 0.47 6.05
CA THR A 6 -7.80 1.40 5.33
C THR A 6 -7.07 2.36 6.27
N ALA A 7 -7.67 2.73 7.41
CA ALA A 7 -7.01 3.58 8.41
C ALA A 7 -5.68 3.00 8.93
N ALA A 8 -5.59 1.67 9.06
CA ALA A 8 -4.35 1.00 9.45
C ALA A 8 -3.26 1.05 8.37
N TYR A 9 -3.62 1.24 7.09
CA TYR A 9 -2.65 1.44 6.02
C TYR A 9 -2.15 2.88 6.03
N ASP A 10 -3.05 3.82 6.22
CA ASP A 10 -2.78 5.26 6.25
C ASP A 10 -1.78 5.61 7.36
N ASP A 11 -2.06 5.21 8.60
CA ASP A 11 -1.17 5.41 9.75
C ASP A 11 0.22 4.78 9.52
N ALA A 12 0.26 3.56 8.95
CA ALA A 12 1.53 2.89 8.65
C ALA A 12 2.33 3.60 7.56
N LEU A 13 1.67 4.16 6.53
CA LEU A 13 2.32 4.93 5.48
C LEU A 13 2.81 6.29 6.00
N GLU A 14 2.00 7.02 6.77
CA GLU A 14 2.37 8.30 7.39
C GLU A 14 3.60 8.15 8.29
N ARG A 15 3.65 7.06 9.07
CA ARG A 15 4.76 6.76 9.98
C ARG A 15 5.96 6.11 9.30
N THR A 16 5.85 5.77 8.00
CA THR A 16 6.84 4.95 7.28
C THR A 16 7.14 3.62 8.02
N ASP A 17 6.11 3.04 8.67
CA ASP A 17 6.21 1.81 9.43
C ASP A 17 5.88 0.60 8.54
N HIS A 18 6.93 0.07 7.91
CA HIS A 18 6.79 -1.07 7.01
C HIS A 18 6.19 -2.30 7.69
N ASN A 19 6.58 -2.59 8.94
CA ASN A 19 6.11 -3.76 9.65
C ASN A 19 4.62 -3.66 10.00
N ALA A 20 4.17 -2.46 10.40
CA ALA A 20 2.75 -2.19 10.61
C ALA A 20 1.95 -2.37 9.32
N LEU A 21 2.48 -1.88 8.18
CA LEU A 21 1.84 -2.05 6.88
C LEU A 21 1.73 -3.53 6.48
N VAL A 22 2.78 -4.33 6.67
CA VAL A 22 2.77 -5.78 6.44
C VAL A 22 1.70 -6.47 7.27
N ALA A 23 1.65 -6.18 8.58
CA ALA A 23 0.68 -6.79 9.49
C ALA A 23 -0.77 -6.41 9.12
N ALA A 24 -1.01 -5.14 8.77
CA ALA A 24 -2.31 -4.67 8.33
C ALA A 24 -2.74 -5.36 7.02
N LEU A 25 -1.84 -5.45 6.04
CA LEU A 25 -2.11 -6.12 4.75
C LEU A 25 -2.39 -7.61 4.95
N ALA A 26 -1.63 -8.30 5.80
CA ALA A 26 -1.87 -9.72 6.06
C ALA A 26 -3.24 -9.99 6.69
N ARG A 27 -3.56 -9.24 7.76
CA ARG A 27 -4.87 -9.32 8.42
C ARG A 27 -6.02 -9.01 7.48
N ASN A 28 -5.84 -8.06 6.57
CA ASN A 28 -6.92 -7.60 5.72
C ASN A 28 -7.07 -8.46 4.46
N VAL A 29 -5.99 -8.77 3.74
CA VAL A 29 -6.06 -9.43 2.42
C VAL A 29 -6.16 -10.94 2.56
N ARG A 30 -5.37 -11.56 3.45
CA ARG A 30 -5.35 -13.02 3.66
C ARG A 30 -5.31 -13.40 5.14
N PRO A 31 -6.37 -13.10 5.91
CA PRO A 31 -6.40 -13.40 7.35
C PRO A 31 -6.21 -14.89 7.68
N ASP A 32 -6.69 -15.79 6.81
CA ASP A 32 -6.69 -17.23 7.06
C ASP A 32 -5.41 -17.94 6.61
N ALA A 33 -4.44 -17.21 6.04
CA ALA A 33 -3.22 -17.80 5.51
C ALA A 33 -2.17 -18.15 6.59
N GLY A 34 -2.40 -17.78 7.85
CA GLY A 34 -1.39 -17.89 8.89
C GLY A 34 -0.18 -17.01 8.55
N THR A 35 0.96 -17.63 8.27
CA THR A 35 2.14 -16.91 7.76
C THR A 35 2.01 -16.61 6.28
N TRP A 36 2.04 -15.33 5.90
CA TRP A 36 1.99 -14.89 4.51
C TRP A 36 3.24 -14.06 4.13
N PRO A 37 4.32 -14.71 3.67
CA PRO A 37 5.58 -14.03 3.35
C PRO A 37 5.44 -12.93 2.28
N GLN A 38 4.50 -13.11 1.34
CA GLN A 38 4.27 -12.13 0.27
C GLN A 38 3.63 -10.83 0.75
N ALA A 39 3.16 -10.76 2.00
CA ALA A 39 2.71 -9.51 2.62
C ALA A 39 3.84 -8.46 2.64
N THR A 40 5.10 -8.88 2.85
CA THR A 40 6.28 -8.02 2.81
C THR A 40 6.49 -7.39 1.43
N HIS A 41 6.40 -8.20 0.37
CA HIS A 41 6.51 -7.71 -1.01
C HIS A 41 5.37 -6.75 -1.36
N LEU A 42 4.14 -7.07 -0.96
CA LEU A 42 3.00 -6.20 -1.19
C LEU A 42 3.13 -4.87 -0.44
N ALA A 43 3.59 -4.88 0.81
CA ALA A 43 3.84 -3.67 1.58
C ALA A 43 4.91 -2.78 0.92
N GLY A 44 5.98 -3.39 0.39
CA GLY A 44 7.01 -2.66 -0.35
C GLY A 44 6.46 -1.97 -1.59
N TYR A 45 5.65 -2.69 -2.38
CA TYR A 45 4.97 -2.12 -3.54
C TYR A 45 4.02 -0.97 -3.17
N VAL A 46 3.20 -1.15 -2.13
CA VAL A 46 2.25 -0.12 -1.68
C VAL A 46 2.99 1.16 -1.24
N ALA A 47 4.08 1.03 -0.48
CA ALA A 47 4.89 2.17 -0.06
C ALA A 47 5.52 2.91 -1.27
N ASP A 48 6.06 2.18 -2.24
CA ASP A 48 6.65 2.78 -3.44
C ASP A 48 5.60 3.48 -4.33
N VAL A 49 4.44 2.85 -4.50
CA VAL A 49 3.29 3.47 -5.21
C VAL A 49 2.85 4.74 -4.50
N SER A 50 2.69 4.72 -3.18
CA SER A 50 2.26 5.89 -2.40
C SER A 50 3.20 7.08 -2.60
N ARG A 51 4.51 6.83 -2.53
CA ARG A 51 5.54 7.84 -2.79
C ARG A 51 5.45 8.39 -4.21
N ARG A 52 5.34 7.53 -5.23
CA ARG A 52 5.25 7.95 -6.64
C ARG A 52 3.95 8.65 -6.99
N LEU A 53 2.84 8.32 -6.33
CA LEU A 53 1.58 9.05 -6.48
C LEU A 53 1.72 10.47 -5.94
N ALA A 54 2.39 10.66 -4.80
CA ALA A 54 2.66 11.98 -4.25
C ALA A 54 3.58 12.83 -5.14
N GLU A 55 4.41 12.20 -5.98
CA GLU A 55 5.28 12.85 -6.94
C GLU A 55 4.57 13.22 -8.26
N GLN A 56 3.34 12.73 -8.50
CA GLN A 56 2.60 13.05 -9.73
C GLN A 56 2.01 14.47 -9.68
N PRO A 57 2.07 15.23 -10.78
CA PRO A 57 1.44 16.55 -10.84
C PRO A 57 -0.05 16.48 -10.53
N THR A 58 -0.53 17.41 -9.71
CA THR A 58 -1.96 17.46 -9.35
C THR A 58 -2.83 17.64 -10.60
N GLU A 59 -2.37 18.43 -11.57
CA GLU A 59 -3.06 18.67 -12.83
C GLU A 59 -3.24 17.38 -13.65
N SER A 60 -2.24 16.49 -13.65
CA SER A 60 -2.34 15.19 -14.33
C SER A 60 -3.39 14.29 -13.68
N ILE A 61 -3.44 14.25 -12.35
CA ILE A 61 -4.46 13.49 -11.61
C ILE A 61 -5.85 14.07 -11.89
N LEU A 62 -6.00 15.40 -11.84
CA LEU A 62 -7.26 16.09 -12.12
C LEU A 62 -7.73 15.91 -13.57
N SER A 63 -6.81 15.75 -14.52
CA SER A 63 -7.14 15.44 -15.92
C SER A 63 -7.47 13.96 -16.17
N GLY A 64 -7.48 13.11 -15.13
CA GLY A 64 -7.76 11.68 -15.24
C GLY A 64 -6.54 10.82 -15.62
N THR A 65 -5.33 11.39 -15.57
CA THR A 65 -4.08 10.70 -15.88
C THR A 65 -3.36 10.36 -14.57
N VAL A 66 -3.68 9.19 -14.01
CA VAL A 66 -2.99 8.64 -12.84
C VAL A 66 -2.21 7.38 -13.23
N ALA A 67 -0.94 7.33 -12.84
CA ALA A 67 -0.07 6.19 -13.14
C ALA A 67 0.21 5.36 -11.89
N PHE A 68 -0.05 4.06 -12.00
CA PHE A 68 0.44 3.05 -11.08
C PHE A 68 1.47 2.21 -11.82
N HIS A 69 2.68 2.08 -11.27
CA HIS A 69 3.70 1.26 -11.90
C HIS A 69 3.38 -0.22 -11.71
N VAL A 70 3.87 -1.07 -12.61
CA VAL A 70 3.66 -2.51 -12.51
C VAL A 70 4.46 -3.07 -11.34
N ALA A 71 3.84 -3.91 -10.52
CA ALA A 71 4.54 -4.64 -9.46
C ALA A 71 5.67 -5.48 -10.09
N GLN A 72 6.90 -5.30 -9.60
CA GLN A 72 8.03 -6.08 -10.07
C GLN A 72 8.15 -7.36 -9.27
N THR A 73 8.44 -8.46 -9.96
CA THR A 73 8.81 -9.72 -9.32
C THR A 73 10.25 -9.58 -8.84
N ILE A 74 10.46 -9.66 -7.52
CA ILE A 74 11.80 -9.76 -6.91
C ILE A 74 12.22 -11.23 -6.92
#